data_AF-A0A227JBE3-F1
#
_entry.id   AF-A0A227JBE3-F1
#
_cell.length_a   1.000
_cell.length_b   1.000
_cell.length_c   1.000
_cell.angle_alpha   90.00
_cell.angle_beta   90.00
_cell.angle_gamma   90.00
#
_symmetry.space_group_name_H-M   'P 1'
#
loop_
_entity.id
_entity.type
_entity.pdbx_description
1 polymer ?
#
loop_
_entity_poly.entity_id
_entity_poly.type
_entity_poly.pdbx_seq_one_letter_code
_entity_poly.pdbx_strand_id
1 'polypeptide(L)'
;MEDQYGVCDSSQSEIENPLLWPMLEILKRQPSGWKVHTLASKLSERGYINQLDPSPDKDLFKRNFLIMNALYQLQETLFPDSWLQVEAMDIMLMSALEASRNSVDPNDPLRQY
;
A
#
# COMPACT_ATOMS: atom_id res chain seq x y z
N MET A 1 32.58 -17.49 32.31
CA MET A 1 32.07 -18.33 31.23
C MET A 1 30.68 -17.81 30.92
N GLU A 2 30.63 -16.93 29.93
CA GLU A 2 29.41 -16.42 29.31
C GLU A 2 28.70 -17.57 28.60
N ASP A 3 27.38 -17.65 28.70
CA ASP A 3 26.55 -18.20 27.64
C ASP A 3 25.14 -17.59 27.75
N GLN A 4 24.99 -16.50 27.02
CA GLN A 4 23.78 -15.73 26.81
C GLN A 4 22.97 -16.46 25.73
N TYR A 5 21.99 -17.27 26.14
CA TYR A 5 21.03 -17.91 25.22
C TYR A 5 19.64 -17.33 25.44
N GLY A 6 19.06 -16.80 24.37
CA GLY A 6 17.68 -16.34 24.36
C GLY A 6 17.45 -15.28 23.31
N VAL A 7 17.70 -15.65 22.05
CA VAL A 7 17.45 -14.85 20.85
C VAL A 7 16.04 -14.25 20.93
N CYS A 8 15.98 -12.94 20.70
CA CYS A 8 14.76 -12.18 20.52
C CYS A 8 13.94 -12.78 19.37
N ASP A 9 12.90 -13.54 19.72
CA ASP A 9 11.81 -13.85 18.80
C ASP A 9 10.96 -12.58 18.64
N SER A 10 11.42 -11.71 17.75
CA SER A 10 10.62 -10.64 17.17
C SER A 10 10.03 -11.14 15.85
N SER A 11 9.44 -12.33 15.84
CA SER A 11 8.59 -12.79 14.73
C SER A 11 7.24 -12.07 14.81
N GLN A 12 7.25 -10.73 14.91
CA GLN A 12 6.06 -9.97 14.56
C GLN A 12 5.90 -10.21 13.08
N SER A 13 5.02 -11.15 12.73
CA SER A 13 4.46 -11.24 11.39
C SER A 13 3.99 -9.83 11.04
N GLU A 14 4.77 -9.12 10.23
CA GLU A 14 4.34 -7.88 9.60
C GLU A 14 2.96 -8.17 9.08
N ILE A 15 1.93 -7.55 9.68
CA ILE A 15 0.57 -7.70 9.19
C ILE A 15 0.60 -6.99 7.84
N GLU A 16 0.96 -7.72 6.78
CA GLU A 16 0.94 -7.25 5.41
C GLU A 16 -0.44 -6.65 5.19
N ASN A 17 -0.48 -5.39 4.75
CA ASN A 17 -1.74 -4.71 4.51
C ASN A 17 -2.61 -5.60 3.60
N PRO A 18 -3.82 -6.01 4.02
CA PRO A 18 -4.60 -7.01 3.31
C PRO A 18 -5.01 -6.55 1.90
N LEU A 19 -4.84 -5.26 1.59
CA LEU A 19 -5.12 -4.68 0.29
C LEU A 19 -3.93 -4.72 -0.67
N LEU A 20 -2.73 -5.08 -0.23
CA LEU A 20 -1.51 -5.03 -1.05
C LEU A 20 -1.66 -5.87 -2.33
N TRP A 21 -1.98 -7.15 -2.17
CA TRP A 21 -2.14 -8.09 -3.28
C TRP A 21 -3.36 -7.79 -4.16
N PRO A 22 -4.57 -7.55 -3.60
CA PRO A 22 -5.72 -7.12 -4.39
C PRO A 22 -5.46 -5.85 -5.22
N MET A 23 -4.75 -4.88 -4.65
CA MET A 23 -4.40 -3.64 -5.32
C MET A 23 -3.41 -3.88 -6.46
N LEU A 24 -2.37 -4.69 -6.23
CA LEU A 24 -1.43 -5.08 -7.27
C LEU A 24 -2.12 -5.81 -8.43
N GLU A 25 -3.06 -6.71 -8.15
CA GLU A 25 -3.83 -7.39 -9.20
C GLU A 25 -4.66 -6.43 -10.06
N ILE A 26 -5.26 -5.41 -9.45
CA ILE A 26 -6.01 -4.38 -10.17
C ILE A 26 -5.05 -3.57 -11.06
N LEU A 27 -3.92 -3.13 -10.51
CA LEU A 27 -2.93 -2.33 -11.22
C LEU A 27 -2.23 -3.10 -12.34
N LYS A 28 -1.99 -4.41 -12.19
CA LYS A 28 -1.44 -5.24 -13.28
C LYS A 28 -2.40 -5.38 -14.46
N ARG A 29 -3.72 -5.38 -14.22
CA ARG A 29 -4.73 -5.47 -15.29
C ARG A 29 -4.99 -4.12 -15.94
N GLN A 30 -4.95 -3.05 -15.16
CA GLN A 30 -5.08 -1.67 -15.62
C GLN A 30 -4.01 -0.82 -14.91
N PRO A 31 -2.87 -0.56 -15.56
CA PRO A 31 -1.74 0.10 -14.92
C PRO A 31 -1.93 1.60 -14.71
N SER A 32 -2.95 2.25 -15.29
CA SER A 32 -3.15 3.70 -15.17
C SER A 32 -4.63 4.12 -15.17
N GLY A 33 -4.86 5.41 -14.89
CA GLY A 33 -6.21 6.00 -14.84
C GLY A 33 -6.92 5.80 -13.51
N TRP A 34 -6.19 5.45 -12.46
CA TRP A 34 -6.72 5.28 -11.12
C TRP A 34 -6.54 6.55 -10.29
N LYS A 35 -7.60 6.92 -9.58
CA LYS A 35 -7.59 7.86 -8.45
C LYS A 35 -7.81 7.08 -7.17
N VAL A 36 -7.37 7.61 -6.03
CA VAL A 36 -7.54 6.97 -4.71
C VAL A 36 -8.99 6.51 -4.48
N HIS A 37 -9.97 7.38 -4.70
CA HIS A 37 -11.38 7.04 -4.48
C HIS A 37 -11.91 6.01 -5.49
N THR A 38 -11.45 6.02 -6.74
CA THR A 38 -11.86 5.03 -7.75
C THR A 38 -11.30 3.65 -7.43
N LEU A 39 -10.05 3.58 -6.97
CA LEU A 39 -9.40 2.35 -6.54
C LEU A 39 -10.04 1.81 -5.24
N ALA A 40 -10.32 2.71 -4.28
CA ALA A 40 -11.06 2.39 -3.06
C ALA A 40 -12.44 1.81 -3.36
N SER A 41 -13.17 2.43 -4.28
CA SER A 41 -14.48 1.95 -4.72
C SER A 41 -14.36 0.57 -5.36
N LYS A 42 -13.35 0.37 -6.23
CA LYS A 42 -13.13 -0.93 -6.89
C LYS A 42 -12.81 -2.05 -5.92
N LEU A 43 -12.01 -1.76 -4.89
CA LEU A 43 -11.69 -2.71 -3.83
C LEU A 43 -12.90 -3.00 -2.93
N SER A 44 -13.72 -1.98 -2.65
CA SER A 44 -14.98 -2.13 -1.90
C SER A 44 -15.99 -2.99 -2.66
N GLU A 45 -16.16 -2.77 -3.97
CA GLU A 45 -17.03 -3.58 -4.84
C GLU A 45 -16.66 -5.07 -4.85
N ARG A 46 -15.36 -5.38 -4.69
CA ARG A 46 -14.86 -6.75 -4.62
C ARG A 46 -14.91 -7.35 -3.20
N GLY A 47 -15.39 -6.60 -2.21
CA GLY A 47 -15.52 -7.04 -0.82
C GLY A 47 -14.24 -7.00 0.00
N TYR A 48 -13.16 -6.34 -0.48
CA TYR A 48 -11.91 -6.21 0.28
C TYR A 48 -11.97 -5.12 1.34
N ILE A 49 -12.85 -4.13 1.15
CA ILE A 49 -13.03 -3.02 2.09
C ILE A 49 -14.49 -3.03 2.55
N ASN A 50 -14.67 -3.37 3.82
CA ASN A 50 -15.94 -3.27 4.51
C ASN A 50 -16.07 -1.88 5.17
N GLN A 51 -17.23 -1.61 5.77
CA GLN A 51 -17.41 -0.41 6.58
C GLN A 51 -16.43 -0.41 7.77
N LEU A 52 -15.60 0.63 7.83
CA LEU A 52 -14.54 0.86 8.83
C LEU A 52 -15.00 1.80 9.96
N ASP A 53 -16.08 2.55 9.74
CA ASP A 53 -16.70 3.40 10.76
C ASP A 53 -18.21 3.54 10.55
N PRO A 54 -19.03 3.62 11.62
CA PRO A 54 -20.44 3.96 11.52
C PRO A 54 -20.69 5.39 11.01
N SER A 55 -19.78 6.34 11.29
CA SER A 55 -19.89 7.71 10.79
C SER A 55 -19.40 7.80 9.34
N PRO A 56 -20.19 8.34 8.39
CA PRO A 56 -19.81 8.37 6.99
C PRO A 56 -18.53 9.15 6.71
N ASP A 57 -18.31 10.28 7.40
CA ASP A 57 -17.10 11.10 7.23
C ASP A 57 -15.84 10.37 7.71
N LYS A 58 -15.94 9.69 8.86
CA LYS A 58 -14.84 8.89 9.42
C LYS A 58 -14.56 7.64 8.59
N ASP A 59 -15.60 7.01 8.07
CA ASP A 59 -15.49 5.84 7.20
C ASP A 59 -14.74 6.20 5.92
N LEU A 60 -15.14 7.30 5.26
CA LEU A 60 -14.46 7.82 4.08
C LEU A 60 -12.98 8.14 4.36
N PHE A 61 -12.71 8.83 5.48
CA PHE A 61 -11.34 9.15 5.88
C PHE A 61 -10.50 7.88 6.10
N LYS A 62 -11.00 6.90 6.87
CA LYS A 62 -10.31 5.64 7.13
C LYS A 62 -10.06 4.84 5.86
N ARG A 63 -11.03 4.81 4.93
CA ARG A 63 -10.85 4.13 3.63
C ARG A 63 -9.75 4.79 2.82
N ASN A 64 -9.80 6.10 2.69
CA ASN A 64 -8.77 6.85 1.95
C ASN A 64 -7.40 6.65 2.57
N PHE A 65 -7.32 6.69 3.90
CA PHE A 65 -6.09 6.44 4.65
C PHE A 65 -5.55 5.03 4.41
N LEU A 66 -6.38 4.01 4.53
CA LEU A 66 -6.01 2.61 4.30
C LEU A 66 -5.49 2.38 2.88
N ILE A 67 -6.14 3.01 1.88
CA ILE A 67 -5.70 2.94 0.48
C ILE A 67 -4.36 3.62 0.28
N MET A 68 -4.18 4.82 0.82
CA MET A 68 -2.90 5.53 0.73
C MET A 68 -1.79 4.70 1.36
N ASN A 69 -1.96 4.25 2.60
CA ASN A 69 -1.00 3.39 3.27
C ASN A 69 -0.68 2.12 2.47
N ALA A 70 -1.69 1.45 1.91
CA ALA A 70 -1.49 0.28 1.03
C ALA A 70 -0.69 0.62 -0.23
N LEU A 71 -0.94 1.77 -0.87
CA LEU A 71 -0.20 2.22 -2.05
C LEU A 71 1.27 2.47 -1.73
N TYR A 72 1.55 3.12 -0.60
CA TYR A 72 2.92 3.40 -0.17
C TYR A 72 3.69 2.12 0.17
N GLN A 73 3.06 1.19 0.89
CA GLN A 73 3.65 -0.13 1.14
C GLN A 73 3.89 -0.88 -0.17
N LEU A 74 2.92 -0.86 -1.10
CA LEU A 74 3.04 -1.56 -2.38
C LEU A 74 4.17 -0.98 -3.23
N GLN A 75 4.35 0.35 -3.22
CA GLN A 75 5.47 1.00 -3.91
C GLN A 75 6.82 0.49 -3.38
N GLU A 76 6.93 0.25 -2.07
CA GLU A 76 8.15 -0.28 -1.45
C GLU A 76 8.39 -1.74 -1.84
N THR A 77 7.35 -2.57 -1.80
CA THR A 77 7.41 -3.98 -2.22
C THR A 77 7.80 -4.15 -3.68
N LEU A 78 7.39 -3.21 -4.53
CA LEU A 78 7.63 -3.26 -5.98
C LEU A 78 8.98 -2.70 -6.40
N PHE A 79 9.59 -1.84 -5.58
CA PHE A 79 10.87 -1.23 -5.87
C PHE A 79 12.02 -2.22 -5.56
N PRO A 80 13.07 -2.32 -6.40
CA PRO A 80 13.35 -1.53 -7.61
C PRO A 80 12.82 -2.15 -8.92
N ASP A 81 12.11 -3.28 -8.88
CA ASP A 81 11.67 -4.01 -10.08
C ASP A 81 10.59 -3.27 -10.90
N SER A 82 9.81 -2.40 -10.25
CA SER A 82 8.82 -1.55 -10.88
C SER A 82 8.57 -0.28 -10.07
N TRP A 83 8.02 0.75 -10.71
CA TRP A 83 7.68 1.99 -10.04
C TRP A 83 6.16 2.12 -9.93
N LEU A 84 5.68 2.35 -8.71
CA LEU A 84 4.30 2.73 -8.47
C LEU A 84 4.26 4.23 -8.19
N GLN A 85 3.61 5.01 -9.05
CA GLN A 85 3.30 6.40 -8.76
C GLN A 85 2.11 6.43 -7.80
N VAL A 86 2.29 7.13 -6.68
CA VAL A 86 1.28 7.28 -5.62
C VAL A 86 0.87 8.74 -5.51
N GLU A 87 0.03 9.18 -6.45
CA GLU A 87 -0.63 10.48 -6.36
C GLU A 87 -2.14 10.30 -6.22
N ALA A 88 -2.80 11.12 -5.41
CA ALA A 88 -4.21 10.95 -5.09
C ALA A 88 -5.13 10.89 -6.33
N MET A 89 -4.73 11.58 -7.40
CA MET A 89 -5.47 11.70 -8.66
C MET A 89 -4.85 10.91 -9.81
N ASP A 90 -3.68 10.32 -9.61
CA ASP A 90 -2.93 9.63 -10.67
C ASP A 90 -2.05 8.51 -10.09
N ILE A 91 -2.65 7.33 -9.95
CA ILE A 91 -1.99 6.12 -9.50
C ILE A 91 -1.63 5.30 -10.74
N MET A 92 -0.33 5.02 -10.90
CA MET A 92 0.18 4.31 -12.07
C MET A 92 1.27 3.30 -11.75
N LEU A 93 1.15 2.09 -12.30
CA LEU A 93 2.19 1.07 -12.27
C LEU A 93 3.06 1.16 -13.54
N MET A 94 4.36 1.35 -13.35
CA MET A 94 5.35 1.58 -14.41
C MET A 94 6.49 0.56 -14.34
N SER A 95 7.26 0.46 -15.43
CA SER A 95 8.38 -0.49 -15.54
C SER A 95 9.60 -0.13 -14.67
N ALA A 96 10.53 -1.08 -14.53
CA ALA A 96 11.82 -0.89 -13.86
C ALA A 96 12.64 0.32 -14.39
N LEU A 97 12.50 0.67 -15.67
CA LEU A 97 13.18 1.83 -16.23
C LEU A 97 12.77 3.12 -15.52
N GLU A 98 11.48 3.27 -15.19
CA GLU A 98 10.99 4.41 -14.43
C GLU A 98 11.38 4.31 -12.96
N ALA A 99 11.48 3.11 -12.39
CA ALA A 99 12.00 2.92 -11.04
C ALA A 99 13.43 3.44 -10.89
N SER A 100 14.30 3.21 -11.89
CA SER A 100 15.67 3.76 -11.87
C SER A 100 15.76 5.29 -11.90
N ARG A 101 14.67 5.97 -12.28
CA ARG A 101 14.58 7.44 -12.36
C ARG A 101 13.93 8.08 -11.14
N ASN A 102 13.36 7.26 -10.27
CA ASN A 102 12.65 7.68 -9.08
C ASN A 102 13.32 7.11 -7.83
N SER A 103 12.99 7.71 -6.68
CA SER A 103 13.47 7.26 -5.39
C SER A 103 12.30 7.14 -4.43
N VAL A 104 12.28 6.07 -3.64
CA VAL A 104 11.37 5.93 -2.51
C VAL A 104 11.86 6.83 -1.38
N ASP A 105 10.99 7.68 -0.83
CA ASP A 105 11.27 8.41 0.42
C ASP A 105 10.91 7.52 1.62
N PRO A 106 11.88 6.97 2.36
CA PRO A 106 11.62 6.11 3.51
C PRO A 106 11.08 6.87 4.72
N ASN A 107 11.16 8.20 4.74
CA ASN A 107 10.70 9.02 5.88
C ASN A 107 9.27 9.56 5.69
N ASP A 108 8.56 9.17 4.62
CA ASP A 108 7.18 9.58 4.43
C ASP A 108 6.33 9.03 5.60
N PRO A 109 5.63 9.91 6.36
CA PRO A 109 4.87 9.49 7.53
C PRO A 109 3.82 8.44 7.20
N LEU A 110 3.28 8.38 5.97
CA LEU A 110 2.27 7.40 5.58
C LEU A 110 2.79 5.96 5.50
N ARG A 111 4.12 5.76 5.47
CA ARG A 111 4.76 4.43 5.50
C ARG A 111 4.82 3.80 6.88
N GLN A 112 4.83 4.62 7.93
CA GLN A 112 5.07 4.18 9.30
C GLN A 112 3.79 3.86 10.09
N TYR A 113 2.63 3.96 9.44
CA TYR A 113 1.31 3.72 10.05
C TYR A 113 0.78 2.31 9.82
#